data_AF-A0A7V1AN49-F1
#
_entry.id   AF-A0A7V1AN49-F1
#
_cell.length_a   1.000
_cell.length_b   1.000
_cell.length_c   1.000
_cell.angle_alpha   90.00
_cell.angle_beta   90.00
_cell.angle_gamma   90.00
#
_symmetry.space_group_name_H-M   'P 1'
#
loop_
_entity.id
_entity.type
_entity.pdbx_description
1 polymer ?
#
loop_
_entity_poly.entity_id
_entity_poly.type
_entity_poly.pdbx_seq_one_letter_code
_entity_poly.pdbx_strand_id
1 'polypeptide(L)'
;LVFDGQKDRYRLFLKQIKNSTNPLLTVIGNHEIMDNGRGNYYDIFGRFYYAFSAGESYFIILDDANEKNLDPWQFAWLKKNLQIGQNYKHRFVFMHVPLYDPRTAEGRTGHSLKNLRFAKRLNDLFDRSRVTMLFTSHIHAYFRGIWGKTPYIITGGAGAELAGDNPNHYFYHYLTVQVSDHGVSYKVIKLNSPDFNMFDRISHDVWMYIYAFFAIHIYGVVLFLSLIYLTAYFLFIKLFASKKSGAS
;
A
#
# COMPACT_ATOMS: atom_id res chain seq x y z
N LEU A 1 -2.20 0.86 -1.01
CA LEU A 1 -2.23 1.65 -2.28
C LEU A 1 -2.93 2.98 -2.02
N VAL A 2 -4.07 2.92 -1.36
CA VAL A 2 -4.86 4.06 -0.91
C VAL A 2 -4.97 4.05 0.62
N PHE A 3 -5.32 5.19 1.22
CA PHE A 3 -5.56 5.29 2.67
C PHE A 3 -6.87 4.62 3.10
N ASP A 4 -7.87 4.62 2.23
CA ASP A 4 -9.15 3.98 2.43
C ASP A 4 -9.74 3.57 1.08
N GLY A 5 -10.76 2.72 1.09
CA GLY A 5 -11.34 2.13 -0.10
C GLY A 5 -12.31 3.04 -0.89
N GLN A 6 -12.33 4.35 -0.65
CA GLN A 6 -13.22 5.28 -1.36
C GLN A 6 -12.71 5.63 -2.77
N LYS A 7 -13.64 5.87 -3.70
CA LYS A 7 -13.34 6.13 -5.12
C LYS A 7 -12.40 7.32 -5.35
N ASP A 8 -12.50 8.36 -4.53
CA ASP A 8 -11.66 9.56 -4.70
C ASP A 8 -10.19 9.30 -4.39
N ARG A 9 -9.88 8.38 -3.47
CA ARG A 9 -8.49 7.96 -3.21
C ARG A 9 -7.90 7.25 -4.42
N TYR A 10 -8.66 6.34 -5.03
CA TYR A 10 -8.23 5.68 -6.26
C TYR A 10 -8.08 6.65 -7.44
N ARG A 11 -8.98 7.62 -7.60
CA ARG A 11 -8.85 8.67 -8.62
C ARG A 11 -7.56 9.47 -8.46
N LEU A 12 -7.22 9.85 -7.22
CA LEU A 12 -5.97 10.54 -6.93
C LEU A 12 -4.76 9.66 -7.30
N PHE A 13 -4.75 8.40 -6.88
CA PHE A 13 -3.69 7.44 -7.22
C PHE A 13 -3.53 7.29 -8.74
N LEU A 14 -4.61 7.02 -9.48
CA LEU A 14 -4.59 6.86 -10.93
C LEU A 14 -4.09 8.13 -11.63
N LYS A 15 -4.42 9.32 -11.11
CA LYS A 15 -3.89 10.60 -11.61
C LYS A 15 -2.38 10.73 -11.43
N GLN A 16 -1.83 10.22 -10.33
CA GLN A 16 -0.39 10.26 -10.06
C GLN A 16 0.39 9.35 -11.02
N ILE A 17 -0.17 8.19 -11.38
CA ILE A 17 0.50 7.21 -12.24
C ILE A 17 0.11 7.30 -13.73
N LYS A 18 -0.72 8.26 -14.12
CA LYS A 18 -1.32 8.35 -15.48
C LYS A 18 -0.31 8.34 -16.64
N ASN A 19 0.92 8.80 -16.39
CA ASN A 19 1.99 8.88 -17.39
C ASN A 19 2.93 7.66 -17.35
N SER A 20 2.70 6.69 -16.46
CA SER A 20 3.45 5.44 -16.42
C SER A 20 3.10 4.59 -17.64
N THR A 21 4.12 4.13 -18.35
CA THR A 21 3.98 3.24 -19.52
C THR A 21 4.07 1.76 -19.15
N ASN A 22 4.48 1.44 -17.92
CA ASN A 22 4.60 0.08 -17.45
C ASN A 22 3.23 -0.49 -17.02
N PRO A 23 2.95 -1.78 -17.30
CA PRO A 23 1.78 -2.46 -16.76
C PRO A 23 1.74 -2.39 -15.23
N LEU A 24 0.58 -2.05 -14.68
CA LEU A 24 0.35 -2.05 -13.25
C LEU A 24 -0.36 -3.34 -12.83
N LEU A 25 0.26 -4.07 -11.92
CA LEU A 25 -0.33 -5.21 -11.24
C LEU A 25 -0.44 -4.88 -9.75
N THR A 26 -1.63 -5.10 -9.18
CA THR A 26 -1.93 -4.72 -7.81
C THR A 26 -2.11 -5.93 -6.91
N VAL A 27 -1.79 -5.75 -5.63
CA VAL A 27 -2.10 -6.65 -4.52
C VAL A 27 -3.04 -5.89 -3.60
N ILE A 28 -4.18 -6.48 -3.25
CA ILE A 28 -5.14 -5.83 -2.35
C ILE A 28 -4.62 -5.87 -0.91
N GLY A 29 -4.75 -4.76 -0.18
CA GLY A 29 -4.39 -4.64 1.23
C GLY A 29 -5.57 -4.29 2.12
N ASN A 30 -5.29 -4.16 3.42
CA ASN A 30 -6.31 -3.93 4.45
C ASN A 30 -7.00 -2.56 4.30
N HIS A 31 -6.30 -1.54 3.82
CA HIS A 31 -6.88 -0.23 3.55
C HIS A 31 -7.86 -0.23 2.37
N GLU A 32 -7.64 -1.06 1.35
CA GLU A 32 -8.53 -1.15 0.19
C GLU A 32 -9.92 -1.75 0.52
N ILE A 33 -10.03 -2.53 1.60
CA ILE A 33 -11.30 -3.11 2.06
C ILE A 33 -12.03 -2.25 3.10
N MET A 34 -11.41 -1.16 3.58
CA MET A 34 -12.07 -0.17 4.46
C MET A 34 -13.20 0.55 3.71
N ASP A 35 -14.17 1.09 4.45
CA ASP A 35 -15.33 1.81 3.89
C ASP A 35 -16.10 1.02 2.81
N ASN A 36 -16.16 -0.31 2.95
CA ASN A 36 -16.74 -1.23 1.97
C ASN A 36 -16.09 -1.14 0.57
N GLY A 37 -14.84 -0.69 0.50
CA GLY A 37 -14.14 -0.39 -0.76
C GLY A 37 -13.70 -1.58 -1.59
N ARG A 38 -13.94 -2.81 -1.11
CA ARG A 38 -13.61 -4.04 -1.84
C ARG A 38 -14.26 -4.10 -3.23
N GLY A 39 -15.49 -3.58 -3.37
CA GLY A 39 -16.15 -3.45 -4.67
C GLY A 39 -15.46 -2.43 -5.58
N ASN A 40 -15.10 -1.26 -5.04
CA ASN A 40 -14.37 -0.23 -5.78
C ASN A 40 -13.01 -0.74 -6.29
N TYR A 41 -12.29 -1.50 -5.46
CA TYR A 41 -11.05 -2.14 -5.89
C TYR A 41 -11.29 -3.06 -7.08
N TYR A 42 -12.31 -3.93 -6.99
CA TYR A 42 -12.63 -4.89 -8.04
C TYR A 42 -13.02 -4.21 -9.35
N ASP A 43 -13.83 -3.15 -9.29
CA ASP A 43 -14.25 -2.40 -10.48
C ASP A 43 -13.06 -1.76 -11.22
N ILE A 44 -11.99 -1.41 -10.50
CA ILE A 44 -10.83 -0.71 -11.04
C ILE A 44 -9.70 -1.67 -11.47
N PHE A 45 -9.37 -2.66 -10.63
CA PHE A 45 -8.21 -3.54 -10.82
C PHE A 45 -8.58 -4.99 -11.10
N GLY A 46 -9.84 -5.38 -10.92
CA GLY A 46 -10.33 -6.73 -11.15
C GLY A 46 -10.04 -7.70 -10.00
N ARG A 47 -9.49 -8.86 -10.34
CA ARG A 47 -9.41 -10.03 -9.45
C ARG A 47 -8.54 -9.75 -8.21
N PHE A 48 -9.02 -10.17 -7.04
CA PHE A 48 -8.28 -10.03 -5.77
C PHE A 48 -7.04 -10.91 -5.66
N TYR A 49 -7.08 -12.09 -6.27
CA TYR A 49 -5.96 -13.02 -6.36
C TYR A 49 -5.93 -13.64 -7.76
N TYR A 50 -4.73 -13.82 -8.28
CA TYR A 50 -4.48 -14.29 -9.64
C TYR A 50 -3.04 -14.78 -9.77
N ALA A 51 -2.77 -15.52 -10.85
CA ALA A 51 -1.43 -15.99 -11.15
C ALA A 51 -1.19 -15.90 -12.65
N PHE A 52 0.07 -15.71 -13.02
CA PHE A 52 0.50 -15.66 -14.41
C PHE A 52 1.96 -16.08 -14.52
N SER A 53 2.38 -16.41 -15.73
CA SER A 53 3.77 -16.70 -16.06
C SER A 53 4.36 -15.64 -16.96
N ALA A 54 5.64 -15.34 -16.78
CA ALA A 54 6.42 -14.55 -17.72
C ALA A 54 7.85 -15.10 -17.75
N GLY A 55 8.32 -15.53 -18.93
CA GLY A 55 9.58 -16.25 -19.07
C GLY A 55 9.61 -17.52 -18.19
N GLU A 56 10.72 -17.76 -17.51
CA GLU A 56 10.89 -18.89 -16.59
C GLU A 56 10.31 -18.66 -15.18
N SER A 57 9.46 -17.63 -15.01
CA SER A 57 8.93 -17.21 -13.72
C SER A 57 7.42 -17.36 -13.63
N TYR A 58 6.96 -17.87 -12.48
CA TYR A 58 5.57 -17.94 -12.11
C TYR A 58 5.28 -16.97 -10.97
N PHE A 59 4.26 -16.12 -11.15
CA PHE A 59 3.87 -15.07 -10.22
C PHE A 59 2.51 -15.43 -9.63
N ILE A 60 2.41 -15.38 -8.30
CA ILE A 60 1.18 -15.68 -7.55
C ILE A 60 0.86 -14.47 -6.68
N ILE A 61 -0.30 -13.87 -6.90
CA ILE A 61 -0.80 -12.74 -6.15
C ILE A 61 -1.94 -13.24 -5.27
N LEU A 62 -1.88 -12.90 -3.98
CA LEU A 62 -2.82 -13.32 -2.95
C LEU A 62 -3.57 -12.14 -2.36
N ASP A 63 -4.76 -12.42 -1.83
CA ASP A 63 -5.56 -11.52 -1.04
C ASP A 63 -5.60 -12.00 0.41
N ASP A 64 -4.85 -11.30 1.24
CA ASP A 64 -4.80 -11.43 2.68
C ASP A 64 -5.19 -10.11 3.39
N ALA A 65 -5.95 -9.25 2.70
CA ALA A 65 -6.37 -7.93 3.20
C ALA A 65 -7.14 -7.99 4.54
N ASN A 66 -7.69 -9.15 4.90
CA ASN A 66 -8.37 -9.37 6.18
C ASN A 66 -7.39 -9.52 7.37
N GLU A 67 -6.08 -9.50 7.13
CA GLU A 67 -5.00 -9.63 8.12
C GLU A 67 -4.97 -10.94 8.92
N LYS A 68 -5.84 -11.89 8.63
CA LYS A 68 -6.00 -13.12 9.42
C LYS A 68 -5.57 -14.36 8.65
N ASN A 69 -6.11 -14.57 7.45
CA ASN A 69 -5.92 -15.81 6.70
C ASN A 69 -6.35 -15.67 5.24
N LEU A 70 -6.02 -16.69 4.43
CA LEU A 70 -6.67 -16.93 3.15
C LEU A 70 -7.95 -17.74 3.40
N ASP A 71 -9.03 -17.41 2.69
CA ASP A 71 -10.23 -18.25 2.72
C ASP A 71 -9.94 -19.66 2.16
N PRO A 72 -10.78 -20.67 2.47
CA PRO A 72 -10.50 -22.04 2.06
C PRO A 72 -10.37 -22.24 0.54
N TRP A 73 -11.13 -21.49 -0.25
CA TRP A 73 -11.11 -21.57 -1.72
C TRP A 73 -9.82 -21.01 -2.27
N GLN A 74 -9.41 -19.82 -1.80
CA GLN A 74 -8.13 -19.22 -2.16
C GLN A 74 -6.95 -20.08 -1.71
N PHE A 75 -7.01 -20.68 -0.51
CA PHE A 75 -5.93 -21.56 -0.05
C PHE A 75 -5.81 -22.84 -0.88
N ALA A 76 -6.93 -23.44 -1.30
CA ALA A 76 -6.93 -24.57 -2.23
C ALA A 76 -6.42 -24.16 -3.62
N TRP A 77 -6.84 -23.00 -4.12
CA TRP A 77 -6.36 -22.41 -5.36
C TRP A 77 -4.85 -22.15 -5.32
N LEU A 78 -4.32 -21.64 -4.22
CA LEU A 78 -2.88 -21.40 -4.02
C LEU A 78 -2.10 -22.71 -4.12
N LYS A 79 -2.55 -23.79 -3.48
CA LYS A 79 -1.88 -25.11 -3.58
C LYS A 79 -1.76 -25.58 -5.04
N LYS A 80 -2.84 -25.46 -5.80
CA LYS A 80 -2.85 -25.81 -7.24
C LYS A 80 -1.87 -24.93 -8.03
N ASN A 81 -1.83 -23.63 -7.75
CA ASN A 81 -0.91 -22.71 -8.43
C ASN A 81 0.56 -22.94 -8.07
N LEU A 82 0.86 -23.33 -6.83
CA LEU A 82 2.21 -23.71 -6.43
C LEU A 82 2.67 -25.02 -7.08
N GLN A 83 1.75 -25.95 -7.35
CA GLN A 83 2.01 -27.14 -8.14
C GLN A 83 2.31 -26.78 -9.60
N ILE A 84 1.50 -25.92 -10.23
CA ILE A 84 1.77 -25.40 -11.58
C ILE A 84 3.13 -24.69 -11.62
N GLY A 85 3.44 -23.88 -10.61
CA GLY A 85 4.71 -23.19 -10.44
C GLY A 85 5.94 -24.10 -10.33
N GLN A 86 5.77 -25.41 -10.12
CA GLN A 86 6.90 -26.36 -10.18
C GLN A 86 7.46 -26.52 -11.59
N ASN A 87 6.69 -26.17 -12.63
CA ASN A 87 7.15 -26.20 -14.03
C ASN A 87 8.00 -24.98 -14.41
N TYR A 88 8.17 -24.02 -13.49
CA TYR A 88 8.92 -22.79 -13.70
C TYR A 88 10.17 -22.79 -12.83
N LYS A 89 11.19 -22.04 -13.23
CA LYS A 89 12.44 -21.94 -12.45
C LYS A 89 12.21 -21.11 -11.19
N HIS A 90 11.51 -19.98 -11.35
CA HIS A 90 11.23 -19.04 -10.27
C HIS A 90 9.75 -19.01 -9.90
N ARG A 91 9.46 -18.90 -8.60
CA ARG A 91 8.12 -18.77 -8.04
C ARG A 91 8.09 -17.56 -7.13
N PHE A 92 7.45 -16.49 -7.57
CA PHE A 92 7.28 -15.27 -6.80
C PHE A 92 5.88 -15.22 -6.22
N VAL A 93 5.78 -14.97 -4.92
CA VAL A 93 4.51 -14.80 -4.23
C VAL A 93 4.42 -13.37 -3.72
N PHE A 94 3.26 -12.73 -3.92
CA PHE A 94 2.98 -11.39 -3.45
C PHE A 94 1.71 -11.42 -2.59
N MET A 95 1.79 -10.82 -1.41
CA MET A 95 0.66 -10.63 -0.49
C MET A 95 0.85 -9.31 0.24
N HIS A 96 -0.18 -8.75 0.86
CA HIS A 96 -0.06 -7.46 1.53
C HIS A 96 0.54 -7.61 2.93
N VAL A 97 0.02 -8.52 3.74
CA VAL A 97 0.36 -8.66 5.16
C VAL A 97 1.50 -9.68 5.32
N PRO A 98 2.57 -9.39 6.07
CA PRO A 98 3.65 -10.35 6.28
C PRO A 98 3.18 -11.57 7.08
N LEU A 99 3.88 -12.71 6.94
CA LEU A 99 3.59 -13.90 7.75
C LEU A 99 3.91 -13.66 9.23
N TYR A 100 5.01 -12.95 9.48
CA TYR A 100 5.50 -12.61 10.82
C TYR A 100 6.04 -11.17 10.84
N ASP A 101 6.01 -10.51 11.99
CA ASP A 101 6.60 -9.18 12.14
C ASP A 101 8.07 -9.32 12.61
N PRO A 102 9.08 -8.99 11.77
CA PRO A 102 10.49 -9.18 12.09
C PRO A 102 11.00 -8.27 13.21
N ARG A 103 10.17 -7.33 13.68
CA ARG A 103 10.49 -6.41 14.78
C ARG A 103 10.05 -6.95 16.14
N THR A 104 9.30 -8.04 16.18
CA THR A 104 8.71 -8.59 17.41
C THR A 104 9.32 -9.93 17.78
N ALA A 105 9.28 -10.26 19.08
CA ALA A 105 9.70 -11.56 19.57
C ALA A 105 8.81 -12.68 19.00
N GLU A 106 9.39 -13.89 18.88
CA GLU A 106 8.67 -15.06 18.37
C GLU A 106 7.35 -15.32 19.12
N GLY A 107 6.32 -15.72 18.38
CA GLY A 107 4.98 -15.98 18.94
C GLY A 107 4.13 -14.72 19.16
N ARG A 108 4.64 -13.52 18.86
CA ARG A 108 3.84 -12.30 18.79
C ARG A 108 3.43 -12.00 17.36
N THR A 109 2.21 -11.49 17.18
CA THR A 109 1.68 -11.14 15.86
C THR A 109 2.26 -9.83 15.33
N GLY A 110 2.36 -8.79 16.16
CA GLY A 110 2.77 -7.46 15.68
C GLY A 110 1.91 -7.00 14.48
N HIS A 111 2.54 -6.38 13.50
CA HIS A 111 1.93 -5.98 12.22
C HIS A 111 2.14 -7.09 11.17
N SER A 112 1.60 -8.26 11.44
CA SER A 112 1.60 -9.42 10.55
C SER A 112 0.29 -10.20 10.68
N LEU A 113 0.17 -11.33 9.96
CA LEU A 113 -1.01 -12.19 10.03
C LEU A 113 -1.38 -12.54 11.47
N LYS A 114 -2.61 -12.21 11.87
CA LYS A 114 -3.07 -12.36 13.26
C LYS A 114 -3.29 -13.82 13.65
N ASN A 115 -3.51 -14.72 12.68
CA ASN A 115 -3.63 -16.16 12.93
C ASN A 115 -2.28 -16.86 12.73
N LEU A 116 -1.47 -16.93 13.79
CA LEU A 116 -0.12 -17.51 13.73
C LEU A 116 -0.10 -19.00 13.33
N ARG A 117 -1.13 -19.78 13.66
CA ARG A 117 -1.24 -21.17 13.20
C ARG A 117 -1.41 -21.23 11.69
N PHE A 118 -2.21 -20.33 11.13
CA PHE A 118 -2.37 -20.20 9.68
C PHE A 118 -1.08 -19.67 9.02
N ALA A 119 -0.45 -18.65 9.60
CA ALA A 119 0.83 -18.13 9.11
C ALA A 119 1.90 -19.23 9.03
N LYS A 120 2.02 -20.07 10.07
CA LYS A 120 2.91 -21.23 10.06
C LYS A 120 2.55 -22.22 8.95
N ARG A 121 1.26 -22.59 8.83
CA ARG A 121 0.79 -23.51 7.80
C ARG A 121 1.09 -23.00 6.38
N LEU A 122 0.97 -21.68 6.18
CA LEU A 122 1.26 -21.02 4.91
C LEU A 122 2.77 -20.98 4.64
N ASN A 123 3.59 -20.68 5.65
CA ASN A 123 5.05 -20.74 5.54
C ASN A 123 5.54 -22.15 5.17
N ASP A 124 5.03 -23.18 5.86
CA ASP A 124 5.38 -24.58 5.57
C ASP A 124 4.99 -24.97 4.11
N LEU A 125 3.93 -24.38 3.58
CA LEU A 125 3.51 -24.58 2.18
C LEU A 125 4.47 -23.90 1.20
N PHE A 126 4.91 -22.68 1.48
CA PHE A 126 5.89 -21.96 0.66
C PHE A 126 7.25 -22.66 0.67
N ASP A 127 7.70 -23.14 1.83
CA ASP A 127 8.93 -23.91 1.98
C ASP A 127 8.91 -25.17 1.12
N ARG A 128 7.85 -25.99 1.24
CA ARG A 128 7.69 -27.22 0.42
C ARG A 128 7.60 -26.93 -1.07
N SER A 129 7.05 -25.79 -1.44
CA SER A 129 6.86 -25.39 -2.84
C SER A 129 8.07 -24.67 -3.42
N ARG A 130 9.14 -24.48 -2.62
CA ARG A 130 10.38 -23.79 -3.03
C ARG A 130 10.12 -22.41 -3.61
N VAL A 131 9.30 -21.61 -2.92
CA VAL A 131 9.05 -20.20 -3.29
C VAL A 131 10.39 -19.45 -3.33
N THR A 132 10.63 -18.76 -4.44
CA THR A 132 11.91 -18.06 -4.71
C THR A 132 12.02 -16.78 -3.88
N MET A 133 10.93 -16.03 -3.79
CA MET A 133 10.83 -14.84 -2.95
C MET A 133 9.36 -14.57 -2.63
N LEU A 134 9.09 -14.29 -1.35
CA LEU A 134 7.82 -13.76 -0.88
C LEU A 134 7.95 -12.24 -0.71
N PHE A 135 7.13 -11.48 -1.43
CA PHE A 135 7.04 -10.03 -1.28
C PHE A 135 5.82 -9.67 -0.45
N THR A 136 6.04 -8.85 0.57
CA THR A 136 4.96 -8.31 1.40
C THR A 136 5.08 -6.82 1.62
N SER A 137 4.03 -6.22 2.16
CA SER A 137 3.96 -4.80 2.50
C SER A 137 3.48 -4.67 3.95
N HIS A 138 2.53 -3.75 4.21
CA HIS A 138 1.85 -3.52 5.49
C HIS A 138 2.72 -2.91 6.59
N ILE A 139 3.95 -3.40 6.80
CA ILE A 139 4.94 -2.71 7.62
C ILE A 139 5.61 -1.66 6.75
N HIS A 140 5.40 -0.38 7.08
CA HIS A 140 5.93 0.77 6.33
C HIS A 140 7.43 0.96 6.54
N ALA A 141 8.20 0.00 6.02
CA ALA A 141 9.64 -0.11 6.11
C ALA A 141 10.18 -1.10 5.07
N TYR A 142 11.51 -1.20 4.99
CA TYR A 142 12.23 -2.23 4.26
C TYR A 142 12.78 -3.29 5.22
N PHE A 143 12.40 -4.55 5.02
CA PHE A 143 13.03 -5.69 5.69
C PHE A 143 13.32 -6.80 4.68
N ARG A 144 14.43 -7.51 4.87
CA ARG A 144 14.77 -8.68 4.07
C ARG A 144 15.30 -9.78 4.98
N GLY A 145 14.81 -10.99 4.79
CA GLY A 145 15.20 -12.12 5.62
C GLY A 145 14.72 -13.45 5.06
N ILE A 146 14.65 -14.45 5.94
CA ILE A 146 14.18 -15.81 5.61
C ILE A 146 13.22 -16.25 6.71
N TRP A 147 12.06 -16.78 6.32
CA TRP A 147 11.14 -17.46 7.23
C TRP A 147 11.17 -18.96 6.91
N GLY A 148 11.71 -19.77 7.82
CA GLY A 148 11.97 -21.18 7.52
C GLY A 148 12.99 -21.31 6.39
N LYS A 149 12.53 -21.73 5.20
CA LYS A 149 13.36 -21.83 3.98
C LYS A 149 13.00 -20.79 2.92
N THR A 150 11.93 -20.01 3.14
CA THR A 150 11.40 -19.06 2.17
C THR A 150 12.01 -17.68 2.39
N PRO A 151 12.77 -17.14 1.41
CA PRO A 151 13.22 -15.75 1.46
C PRO A 151 12.02 -14.80 1.38
N TYR A 152 12.08 -13.71 2.14
CA TYR A 152 11.09 -12.65 2.06
C TYR A 152 11.71 -11.26 1.93
N ILE A 153 10.96 -10.36 1.31
CA ILE A 153 11.19 -8.91 1.36
C ILE A 153 9.89 -8.22 1.74
N ILE A 154 9.94 -7.45 2.82
CA ILE A 154 8.91 -6.48 3.18
C ILE A 154 9.29 -5.14 2.56
N THR A 155 8.42 -4.57 1.73
CA THR A 155 8.66 -3.32 0.98
C THR A 155 7.47 -2.37 1.11
N GLY A 156 7.23 -1.86 2.31
CA GLY A 156 6.13 -0.93 2.61
C GLY A 156 6.48 0.56 2.50
N GLY A 157 7.65 0.91 1.96
CA GLY A 157 8.18 2.28 1.97
C GLY A 157 7.85 3.12 0.73
N ALA A 158 6.72 2.89 0.06
CA ALA A 158 6.42 3.59 -1.21
C ALA A 158 5.78 4.98 -1.03
N GLY A 159 5.55 5.45 0.21
CA GLY A 159 5.06 6.81 0.48
C GLY A 159 4.12 6.99 1.67
N ALA A 160 3.68 5.92 2.34
CA ALA A 160 2.94 6.02 3.61
C ALA A 160 3.90 6.32 4.78
N GLU A 161 3.37 6.80 5.91
CA GLU A 161 4.15 7.12 7.12
C GLU A 161 5.13 6.01 7.49
N LEU A 162 6.40 6.36 7.74
CA LEU A 162 7.43 5.38 8.07
C LEU A 162 7.34 5.00 9.55
N ALA A 163 7.23 3.69 9.83
CA ALA A 163 6.89 3.18 11.16
C ALA A 163 8.03 3.22 12.21
N GLY A 164 9.08 4.03 12.01
CA GLY A 164 10.25 4.11 12.89
C GLY A 164 11.39 5.00 12.38
N ASP A 165 12.52 4.97 13.08
CA ASP A 165 13.65 5.90 12.91
C ASP A 165 14.97 5.24 12.50
N ASN A 166 15.08 3.90 12.56
CA ASN A 166 16.27 3.19 12.09
C ASN A 166 16.53 3.42 10.57
N PRO A 167 17.69 4.02 10.18
CA PRO A 167 17.98 4.38 8.79
C PRO A 167 18.22 3.19 7.85
N ASN A 168 18.35 1.98 8.39
CA ASN A 168 18.47 0.75 7.60
C ASN A 168 17.11 0.14 7.21
N HIS A 169 16.01 0.64 7.78
CA HIS A 169 14.67 0.08 7.55
C HIS A 169 13.64 1.14 7.17
N TYR A 170 13.70 2.33 7.77
CA TYR A 170 12.63 3.32 7.68
C TYR A 170 12.99 4.45 6.71
N PHE A 171 12.98 4.11 5.42
CA PHE A 171 13.20 5.05 4.32
C PHE A 171 12.26 4.75 3.16
N TYR A 172 11.93 5.78 2.39
CA TYR A 172 11.17 5.63 1.16
C TYR A 172 12.00 4.93 0.10
N HIS A 173 11.38 3.97 -0.59
CA HIS A 173 12.07 3.17 -1.59
C HIS A 173 11.10 2.47 -2.54
N TYR A 174 11.67 1.97 -3.63
CA TYR A 174 11.10 0.91 -4.43
C TYR A 174 12.17 -0.14 -4.74
N LEU A 175 11.73 -1.31 -5.22
CA LEU A 175 12.62 -2.40 -5.61
C LEU A 175 12.69 -2.52 -7.12
N THR A 176 13.89 -2.72 -7.64
CA THR A 176 14.09 -3.26 -8.98
C THR A 176 14.52 -4.71 -8.85
N VAL A 177 13.73 -5.62 -9.42
CA VAL A 177 14.00 -7.05 -9.44
C VAL A 177 14.37 -7.43 -10.87
N GLN A 178 15.56 -7.98 -11.07
CA GLN A 178 15.99 -8.49 -12.36
C GLN A 178 16.05 -10.00 -12.31
N VAL A 179 15.38 -10.64 -13.26
CA VAL A 179 15.37 -12.10 -13.42
C VAL A 179 16.13 -12.43 -14.69
N SER A 180 17.13 -13.30 -14.59
CA SER A 180 17.91 -13.78 -15.72
C SER A 180 18.25 -15.27 -15.57
N ASP A 181 18.86 -15.86 -16.60
CA ASP A 181 19.25 -17.26 -16.59
C ASP A 181 20.25 -17.58 -15.45
N HIS A 182 21.01 -16.58 -14.99
CA HIS A 182 22.00 -16.70 -13.92
C HIS A 182 21.42 -16.50 -12.51
N GLY A 183 20.14 -16.12 -12.38
CA GLY A 183 19.46 -15.99 -11.10
C GLY A 183 18.59 -14.75 -10.99
N VAL A 184 18.28 -14.37 -9.75
CA VAL A 184 17.43 -13.22 -9.43
C VAL A 184 18.21 -12.23 -8.58
N SER A 185 18.29 -10.98 -9.05
CA SER A 185 18.89 -9.88 -8.29
C SER A 185 17.82 -8.91 -7.80
N TYR A 186 18.03 -8.38 -6.59
CA TYR A 186 17.12 -7.46 -5.92
C TYR A 186 17.91 -6.22 -5.52
N LYS A 187 17.56 -5.07 -6.08
CA LYS A 187 18.18 -3.79 -5.75
C LYS A 187 17.14 -2.85 -5.15
N VAL A 188 17.47 -2.31 -3.98
CA VAL A 188 16.67 -1.31 -3.30
C VAL A 188 17.10 0.07 -3.79
N ILE A 189 16.15 0.84 -4.30
CA ILE A 189 16.39 2.23 -4.70
C ILE A 189 15.78 3.12 -3.63
N LYS A 190 16.65 3.77 -2.84
CA LYS A 190 16.22 4.73 -1.81
C LYS A 190 15.78 6.02 -2.48
N LEU A 191 14.72 6.61 -1.96
CA LEU A 191 14.17 7.90 -2.32
C LEU A 191 14.40 8.89 -1.18
N ASN A 192 14.26 10.18 -1.49
CA ASN A 192 14.28 11.22 -0.47
C ASN A 192 13.23 10.92 0.59
N SER A 193 13.66 10.87 1.85
CA SER A 193 12.83 10.55 3.01
C SER A 193 12.98 11.69 4.03
N PRO A 194 11.96 11.96 4.87
CA PRO A 194 12.16 12.86 6.00
C PRO A 194 13.26 12.32 6.90
N ASP A 195 13.93 13.24 7.60
CA ASP A 195 15.01 12.88 8.52
C ASP A 195 14.51 11.95 9.63
N PHE A 196 15.45 11.23 10.23
CA PHE A 196 15.16 10.14 11.14
C PHE A 196 14.69 10.59 12.53
N ASN A 197 14.73 11.90 12.83
CA ASN A 197 14.28 12.41 14.12
C ASN A 197 12.75 12.56 14.17
N MET A 198 12.19 12.46 15.37
CA MET A 198 10.76 12.44 15.59
C MET A 198 10.04 13.70 15.09
N PHE A 199 10.67 14.87 15.19
CA PHE A 199 10.04 16.13 14.77
C PHE A 199 9.83 16.19 13.25
N ASP A 200 10.85 15.81 12.48
CA ASP A 200 10.77 15.82 11.02
C ASP A 200 9.81 14.75 10.50
N ARG A 201 9.74 13.58 11.16
CA ARG A 201 8.75 12.54 10.87
C ARG A 201 7.32 13.07 11.03
N ILE A 202 7.00 13.57 12.22
CA ILE A 202 5.65 14.07 12.53
C ILE A 202 5.28 15.24 11.62
N SER A 203 6.21 16.17 11.40
CA SER A 203 5.98 17.32 10.53
C SER A 203 5.71 16.90 9.08
N HIS A 204 6.45 15.92 8.58
CA HIS A 204 6.24 15.35 7.25
C HIS A 204 4.89 14.66 7.12
N ASP A 205 4.51 13.85 8.11
CA ASP A 205 3.24 13.12 8.12
C ASP A 205 2.06 14.11 8.16
N VAL A 206 2.11 15.12 9.04
CA VAL A 206 1.10 16.20 9.09
C VAL A 206 0.99 16.93 7.75
N TRP A 207 2.13 17.30 7.15
CA TRP A 207 2.14 17.94 5.84
C TRP A 207 1.52 17.06 4.75
N MET A 208 1.79 15.76 4.77
CA MET A 208 1.23 14.80 3.83
C MET A 208 -0.31 14.77 3.89
N TYR A 209 -0.90 14.75 5.09
CA TYR A 209 -2.36 14.80 5.23
C TYR A 209 -2.96 16.14 4.80
N ILE A 210 -2.31 17.26 5.14
CA ILE A 210 -2.74 18.59 4.68
C ILE A 210 -2.74 18.63 3.16
N TYR A 211 -1.64 18.19 2.53
CA TYR A 211 -1.54 18.12 1.08
C TYR A 211 -2.63 17.25 0.47
N ALA A 212 -2.86 16.04 1.02
CA ALA A 212 -3.88 15.13 0.52
C ALA A 212 -5.29 15.74 0.62
N PHE A 213 -5.61 16.41 1.73
CA PHE A 213 -6.88 17.11 1.91
C PHE A 213 -7.11 18.13 0.79
N PHE A 214 -6.15 19.02 0.56
CA PHE A 214 -6.27 20.01 -0.51
C PHE A 214 -6.30 19.35 -1.90
N ALA A 215 -5.48 18.33 -2.15
CA ALA A 215 -5.44 17.65 -3.45
C ALA A 215 -6.80 17.02 -3.83
N ILE A 216 -7.56 16.54 -2.84
CA ILE A 216 -8.88 15.93 -3.04
C ILE A 216 -9.99 16.97 -3.02
N HIS A 217 -9.91 17.99 -2.16
CA HIS A 217 -11.01 18.91 -1.88
C HIS A 217 -10.82 20.33 -2.45
N ILE A 218 -9.82 20.59 -3.30
CA ILE A 218 -9.49 21.96 -3.77
C ILE A 218 -10.70 22.73 -4.32
N TYR A 219 -11.55 22.10 -5.12
CA TYR A 219 -12.73 22.77 -5.68
C TYR A 219 -13.78 23.09 -4.61
N GLY A 220 -13.97 22.20 -3.64
CA GLY A 220 -14.87 22.43 -2.51
C GLY A 220 -14.36 23.55 -1.60
N VAL A 221 -13.04 23.59 -1.36
CA VAL A 221 -12.38 24.67 -0.60
C VAL A 221 -12.55 26.01 -1.32
N VAL A 222 -12.26 26.07 -2.62
CA VAL A 222 -12.40 27.31 -3.41
C VAL A 222 -13.86 27.79 -3.41
N LEU A 223 -14.82 26.89 -3.58
CA LEU A 223 -16.25 27.22 -3.52
C LEU A 223 -16.65 27.76 -2.14
N PHE A 224 -16.23 27.08 -1.07
CA PHE A 224 -16.52 27.49 0.30
C PHE A 224 -15.94 28.88 0.63
N LEU A 225 -14.67 29.13 0.27
CA LEU A 225 -14.03 30.44 0.45
C LEU A 225 -14.69 31.53 -0.39
N SER A 226 -15.12 31.20 -1.61
CA SER A 226 -15.85 32.14 -2.48
C SER A 226 -17.19 32.53 -1.87
N LEU A 227 -17.92 31.58 -1.27
CA LEU A 227 -19.17 31.85 -0.57
C LEU A 227 -18.98 32.72 0.66
N ILE A 228 -17.92 32.48 1.46
CA ILE A 228 -17.57 33.33 2.60
C ILE A 228 -17.27 34.76 2.12
N TYR A 229 -16.44 34.90 1.09
CA TYR A 229 -16.08 36.19 0.52
C TYR A 229 -17.32 36.94 0.02
N LEU A 230 -18.18 36.29 -0.76
CA LEU A 230 -19.42 36.89 -1.26
C LEU A 230 -20.33 37.32 -0.11
N THR A 231 -20.48 36.49 0.92
CA THR A 231 -21.28 36.83 2.11
C THR A 231 -20.73 38.06 2.83
N ALA A 232 -19.41 38.10 3.06
CA ALA A 232 -18.74 39.26 3.66
C ALA A 232 -18.89 40.52 2.80
N TYR A 233 -18.77 40.39 1.48
CA TYR A 233 -18.95 41.48 0.51
C TYR A 233 -20.38 42.04 0.53
N PHE A 234 -21.41 41.19 0.53
CA PHE A 234 -22.81 41.63 0.64
C PHE A 234 -23.10 42.31 1.98
N LEU A 235 -22.57 41.77 3.10
CA LEU A 235 -22.70 42.42 4.41
C LEU A 235 -22.03 43.79 4.43
N PHE A 236 -20.84 43.91 3.85
CA PHE A 236 -20.12 45.17 3.73
C PHE A 236 -20.93 46.21 2.93
N ILE A 237 -21.46 45.83 1.76
CA ILE A 237 -22.32 46.71 0.96
C ILE A 237 -23.54 47.16 1.77
N LYS A 238 -24.22 46.24 2.46
CA LYS A 238 -25.42 46.55 3.25
C LYS A 238 -25.12 47.53 4.38
N LEU A 239 -24.01 47.34 5.10
CA LEU A 239 -23.55 48.25 6.14
C LEU A 239 -23.22 49.64 5.58
N PHE A 240 -22.55 49.71 4.43
CA PHE A 240 -22.18 50.97 3.79
C PHE A 240 -23.39 51.72 3.24
N ALA A 241 -24.36 51.01 2.66
CA ALA A 241 -25.62 51.58 2.20
C ALA A 241 -26.44 52.14 3.38
N SER A 242 -26.53 51.41 4.49
CA SER A 242 -27.20 51.86 5.72
C SER A 242 -26.55 53.13 6.32
N LYS A 243 -25.21 53.21 6.30
CA LYS A 243 -24.47 54.40 6.75
C LYS A 243 -24.73 55.65 5.90
N LYS A 244 -24.93 55.49 4.59
CA LYS A 244 -25.27 56.62 3.69
C LYS A 244 -26.70 57.12 3.89
N SER A 245 -27.66 56.26 4.22
CA SER A 245 -29.06 56.63 4.46
C SER A 245 -29.34 57.28 5.82
N GLY A 246 -28.42 57.17 6.79
CA GLY A 246 -28.56 57.80 8.11
C GLY A 246 -27.86 59.16 8.27
N ALA A 247 -27.27 59.69 7.19
CA ALA A 247 -26.55 60.97 7.18
C ALA A 247 -27.28 62.08 6.40
N SER A 248 -28.56 61.88 6.07
CA SER A 248 -29.50 62.86 5.50
C SER A 248 -30.57 63.22 6.53
#